data_AF-A0A7S1FC47-F1
#
_entry.id   AF-A0A7S1FC47-F1
#
_cell.length_a   1.000
_cell.length_b   1.000
_cell.length_c   1.000
_cell.angle_alpha   90.00
_cell.angle_beta   90.00
_cell.angle_gamma   90.00
#
_symmetry.space_group_name_H-M   'P 1'
#
loop_
_entity.id
_entity.type
_entity.pdbx_description
1 polymer ?
#
loop_
_entity_poly.entity_id
_entity_poly.type
_entity_poly.pdbx_seq_one_letter_code
_entity_poly.pdbx_strand_id
1 'polypeptide(L)'
;SKFRSSSDAWLFMKRRTSVTPDPSVRSSKASVDSAGIGSFFECVAPHARKGHAGDTWDTEQRLRKLEALVFQDRDERHDLINMYKTLRDALEKLKLMQSEDRTILTTLQEDGARKNRTSKESAPLEKTVSDMRRVVSAMQGEINDVIQECNNLGTLHTDLSPLREQLQELQRTSDRSELVSETVLELRQRLQDIDEANDTRFQEFEGYLDHRQSQLVQDLKTCCDDSWGSIAHDLALLARGDARDEHALKTSTWHSDKVHGAREPQSAADSHSEKIITFEVPCTYELKHNVWDASLMVCFSCLGWGANVMLFIALALNTLIQASFCVIVATLPESTDDYTQEIVGAVQRWREAATNERREAVCDFDDSLSSDYFQLRTHDEAQSYLSPLMFGTFLQGPVLCLVVITVWSLNVAQVIREALDFSMAVGQQHKYDSTATCLQKHSTTRFTLREIPTRRVLWAWILAAVQLCVAFILLIYGSLWLVATTQMTDLVLNAVALSYITQIDEVMFSTVIPRPVRVLVQKMEPLKRYRRNVPVTGMVLWTGVIVFCIVIGVFWLIPHTVRVWEIEQALCG
;
A
#
# COMPACT_ATOMS: atom_id res chain seq x y z
N SER A 1 47.50 21.65 -26.40
CA SER A 1 46.67 22.86 -26.58
C SER A 1 45.81 22.69 -27.82
N LYS A 2 44.48 22.58 -27.64
CA LYS A 2 43.40 22.93 -28.58
C LYS A 2 42.13 22.18 -28.16
N PHE A 3 41.23 22.88 -27.51
CA PHE A 3 39.82 22.54 -27.46
C PHE A 3 39.09 23.57 -28.32
N ARG A 4 38.40 23.12 -29.37
CA ARG A 4 37.43 23.92 -30.11
C ARG A 4 36.32 23.00 -30.63
N SER A 5 35.10 23.42 -30.31
CA SER A 5 33.84 23.24 -31.07
C SER A 5 33.22 21.84 -31.15
N SER A 6 31.98 21.71 -30.66
CA SER A 6 30.84 21.60 -31.57
C SER A 6 29.52 21.77 -30.82
N SER A 7 28.90 22.92 -31.02
CA SER A 7 27.52 23.23 -30.64
C SER A 7 26.79 23.55 -31.94
N ASP A 8 26.27 22.54 -32.63
CA ASP A 8 25.42 22.69 -33.82
C ASP A 8 24.67 21.36 -34.08
N ALA A 9 23.47 21.20 -33.52
CA ALA A 9 22.54 20.14 -33.92
C ALA A 9 21.10 20.40 -33.44
N TRP A 10 20.54 21.60 -33.66
CA TRP A 10 19.10 21.85 -33.51
C TRP A 10 18.66 22.95 -34.48
N LEU A 11 18.35 22.58 -35.74
CA LEU A 11 17.54 23.38 -36.68
C LEU A 11 17.42 22.66 -38.03
N PHE A 12 16.47 21.73 -38.17
CA PHE A 12 16.00 21.28 -39.50
C PHE A 12 14.61 20.63 -39.42
N MET A 13 13.55 21.41 -39.64
CA MET A 13 12.38 21.05 -40.44
C MET A 13 11.34 22.19 -40.44
N LYS A 14 11.47 23.08 -41.44
CA LYS A 14 10.41 23.98 -41.89
C LYS A 14 10.49 24.10 -43.40
N ARG A 15 9.64 23.37 -44.14
CA ARG A 15 8.96 23.85 -45.37
C ARG A 15 8.10 22.79 -46.07
N ARG A 16 6.85 23.22 -46.35
CA ARG A 16 5.95 22.94 -47.49
C ARG A 16 5.46 21.50 -47.65
N THR A 17 4.15 21.27 -47.68
CA THR A 17 3.35 21.55 -48.89
C THR A 17 1.97 22.16 -48.61
N SER A 18 1.66 23.18 -49.41
CA SER A 18 0.35 23.79 -49.63
C SER A 18 -0.32 23.10 -50.83
N VAL A 19 -1.54 22.58 -50.67
CA VAL A 19 -2.43 22.22 -51.78
C VAL A 19 -3.88 22.58 -51.41
N THR A 20 -4.42 23.57 -52.10
CA THR A 20 -5.83 23.80 -52.46
C THR A 20 -5.80 24.21 -53.95
N PRO A 21 -6.90 24.23 -54.74
CA PRO A 21 -8.33 24.19 -54.39
C PRO A 21 -9.19 23.25 -55.29
N ASP A 22 -10.48 23.04 -54.97
CA ASP A 22 -11.61 23.48 -55.82
C ASP A 22 -12.99 23.26 -55.16
N PRO A 23 -14.02 24.09 -55.42
CA PRO A 23 -15.36 24.03 -54.83
C PRO A 23 -16.44 23.59 -55.84
N SER A 24 -17.47 22.84 -55.41
CA SER A 24 -18.80 22.93 -56.03
C SER A 24 -19.90 22.18 -55.26
N VAL A 25 -20.94 22.93 -54.89
CA VAL A 25 -22.37 22.67 -55.19
C VAL A 25 -23.02 21.37 -54.65
N ARG A 26 -23.93 21.49 -53.67
CA ARG A 26 -25.40 21.41 -53.90
C ARG A 26 -26.22 21.66 -52.63
N SER A 27 -27.19 22.54 -52.76
CA SER A 27 -28.32 22.71 -51.84
C SER A 27 -29.27 21.51 -51.94
N SER A 28 -30.01 21.20 -50.87
CA SER A 28 -31.44 20.90 -50.94
C SER A 28 -32.12 20.93 -49.58
N LYS A 29 -33.28 21.59 -49.56
CA LYS A 29 -34.27 21.73 -48.49
C LYS A 29 -35.13 20.46 -48.35
N ALA A 30 -35.66 20.23 -47.14
CA ALA A 30 -37.02 19.74 -46.80
C ALA A 30 -37.04 19.51 -45.27
N SER A 31 -37.69 20.32 -44.43
CA SER A 31 -39.12 20.30 -44.03
C SER A 31 -39.69 18.92 -43.68
N VAL A 32 -40.23 18.79 -42.46
CA VAL A 32 -41.56 18.24 -42.08
C VAL A 32 -41.54 17.77 -40.61
N ASP A 33 -42.42 18.38 -39.80
CA ASP A 33 -43.35 17.86 -38.77
C ASP A 33 -42.89 16.78 -37.75
N SER A 34 -43.35 16.64 -36.50
CA SER A 34 -44.37 17.27 -35.65
C SER A 34 -44.33 16.61 -34.25
N ALA A 35 -44.91 17.29 -33.26
CA ALA A 35 -45.73 16.77 -32.13
C ALA A 35 -45.13 15.99 -30.93
N GLY A 36 -45.67 16.32 -29.73
CA GLY A 36 -45.74 15.48 -28.52
C GLY A 36 -45.23 16.17 -27.24
N ILE A 37 -46.05 16.92 -26.47
CA ILE A 37 -46.86 16.49 -25.29
C ILE A 37 -45.97 16.01 -24.10
N GLY A 38 -46.07 16.48 -22.85
CA GLY A 38 -47.06 17.32 -22.16
C GLY A 38 -46.67 17.60 -20.69
N SER A 39 -47.46 18.48 -20.08
CA SER A 39 -47.40 19.01 -18.70
C SER A 39 -48.25 18.22 -17.70
N PHE A 40 -47.89 18.24 -16.41
CA PHE A 40 -48.72 18.00 -15.20
C PHE A 40 -47.87 18.41 -13.96
N PHE A 41 -48.29 19.09 -12.88
CA PHE A 41 -49.58 19.22 -12.18
C PHE A 41 -49.66 20.54 -11.38
N GLU A 42 -50.90 20.99 -11.12
CA GLU A 42 -51.37 22.18 -10.40
C GLU A 42 -51.61 22.00 -8.87
N CYS A 43 -51.68 23.17 -8.22
CA CYS A 43 -52.26 23.65 -6.95
C CYS A 43 -53.36 22.86 -6.20
N VAL A 44 -53.40 23.03 -4.85
CA VAL A 44 -54.64 23.15 -4.04
C VAL A 44 -54.47 24.14 -2.87
N ALA A 45 -55.46 25.02 -2.68
CA ALA A 45 -55.64 25.97 -1.57
C ALA A 45 -56.76 25.53 -0.59
N PRO A 46 -56.93 26.15 0.61
CA PRO A 46 -57.75 25.61 1.70
C PRO A 46 -59.14 26.27 1.86
N HIS A 47 -60.06 25.55 2.51
CA HIS A 47 -61.39 26.05 2.90
C HIS A 47 -61.71 25.76 4.38
N ALA A 48 -62.21 26.78 5.08
CA ALA A 48 -62.62 26.78 6.48
C ALA A 48 -64.04 26.20 6.71
N ARG A 49 -64.30 25.65 7.92
CA ARG A 49 -65.66 25.52 8.49
C ARG A 49 -65.68 25.59 10.02
N LYS A 50 -66.75 26.22 10.53
CA LYS A 50 -67.08 26.52 11.94
C LYS A 50 -67.83 25.36 12.63
N GLY A 51 -67.58 25.21 13.94
CA GLY A 51 -68.60 25.10 15.00
C GLY A 51 -69.14 23.72 15.39
N HIS A 52 -68.87 23.29 16.64
CA HIS A 52 -69.89 23.13 17.69
C HIS A 52 -69.25 22.78 19.03
N ALA A 53 -69.76 23.42 20.10
CA ALA A 53 -69.40 23.22 21.49
C ALA A 53 -70.51 22.42 22.19
N GLY A 54 -70.13 21.40 22.94
CA GLY A 54 -71.00 20.58 23.77
C GLY A 54 -70.35 19.22 24.00
N ASP A 55 -70.08 18.90 25.27
CA ASP A 55 -69.54 17.63 25.83
C ASP A 55 -68.07 17.67 26.28
N THR A 56 -67.79 18.51 27.28
CA THR A 56 -66.49 18.60 27.97
C THR A 56 -66.40 17.78 29.27
N TRP A 57 -67.40 16.98 29.63
CA TRP A 57 -67.37 16.19 30.89
C TRP A 57 -67.03 14.70 30.71
N ASP A 58 -67.10 14.12 29.50
CA ASP A 58 -66.68 12.73 29.22
C ASP A 58 -65.20 12.63 28.79
N THR A 59 -64.63 13.72 28.28
CA THR A 59 -63.24 13.78 27.79
C THR A 59 -62.22 13.73 28.93
N GLU A 60 -62.52 14.34 30.08
CA GLU A 60 -61.58 14.36 31.23
C GLU A 60 -61.48 13.00 31.94
N GLN A 61 -62.59 12.24 32.02
CA GLN A 61 -62.57 10.86 32.53
C GLN A 61 -61.86 9.90 31.59
N ARG A 62 -62.02 10.08 30.27
CA ARG A 62 -61.26 9.34 29.26
C ARG A 62 -59.78 9.70 29.28
N LEU A 63 -59.43 10.97 29.52
CA LEU A 63 -58.04 11.42 29.65
C LEU A 63 -57.35 10.80 30.86
N ARG A 64 -58.01 10.74 32.03
CA ARG A 64 -57.42 10.10 33.21
C ARG A 64 -57.28 8.58 33.07
N LYS A 65 -58.19 7.94 32.34
CA LYS A 65 -58.10 6.51 32.01
C LYS A 65 -56.99 6.24 30.98
N LEU A 66 -56.78 7.16 30.02
CA LEU A 66 -55.65 7.15 29.09
C LEU A 66 -54.32 7.47 29.79
N GLU A 67 -54.28 8.41 30.74
CA GLU A 67 -53.08 8.72 31.52
C GLU A 67 -52.68 7.56 32.43
N ALA A 68 -53.65 6.84 33.02
CA ALA A 68 -53.38 5.62 33.78
C ALA A 68 -52.86 4.49 32.89
N LEU A 69 -53.41 4.32 31.69
CA LEU A 69 -52.92 3.33 30.71
C LEU A 69 -51.56 3.73 30.10
N VAL A 70 -51.32 5.03 29.90
CA VAL A 70 -50.04 5.57 29.42
C VAL A 70 -48.96 5.51 30.49
N PHE A 71 -49.31 5.61 31.78
CA PHE A 71 -48.36 5.39 32.88
C PHE A 71 -48.00 3.90 33.04
N GLN A 72 -48.96 2.99 32.86
CA GLN A 72 -48.70 1.55 32.88
C GLN A 72 -47.88 1.09 31.66
N ASP A 73 -48.13 1.67 30.48
CA ASP A 73 -47.31 1.51 29.27
C ASP A 73 -45.92 2.14 29.43
N ARG A 74 -45.75 3.13 30.32
CA ARG A 74 -44.45 3.80 30.55
C ARG A 74 -43.48 2.93 31.33
N ASP A 75 -43.96 2.16 32.30
CA ASP A 75 -43.12 1.26 33.10
C ASP A 75 -42.75 0.00 32.30
N GLU A 76 -43.68 -0.58 31.53
CA GLU A 76 -43.38 -1.69 30.60
C GLU A 76 -42.42 -1.27 29.49
N ARG A 77 -42.56 -0.04 28.98
CA ARG A 77 -41.62 0.54 28.01
C ARG A 77 -40.28 0.88 28.64
N HIS A 78 -40.24 1.19 29.94
CA HIS A 78 -38.99 1.38 30.68
C HIS A 78 -38.23 0.06 30.84
N ASP A 79 -38.93 -1.03 31.13
CA ASP A 79 -38.36 -2.37 31.21
C ASP A 79 -37.88 -2.87 29.83
N LEU A 80 -38.64 -2.61 28.77
CA LEU A 80 -38.22 -2.88 27.39
C LEU A 80 -37.00 -2.06 26.95
N ILE A 81 -36.93 -0.78 27.34
CA ILE A 81 -35.77 0.09 27.07
C ILE A 81 -34.54 -0.38 27.86
N ASN A 82 -34.72 -0.80 29.12
CA ASN A 82 -33.63 -1.33 29.95
C ASN A 82 -33.13 -2.67 29.41
N MET A 83 -34.04 -3.55 28.98
CA MET A 83 -33.69 -4.81 28.30
C MET A 83 -32.93 -4.55 26.98
N TYR A 84 -33.38 -3.57 26.17
CA TYR A 84 -32.69 -3.18 24.93
C TYR A 84 -31.31 -2.58 25.20
N LYS A 85 -31.15 -1.78 26.27
CA LYS A 85 -29.85 -1.28 26.72
C LYS A 85 -28.92 -2.41 27.15
N THR A 86 -29.40 -3.35 27.97
CA THR A 86 -28.61 -4.52 28.38
C THR A 86 -28.16 -5.35 27.18
N LEU A 87 -29.04 -5.58 26.20
CA LEU A 87 -28.71 -6.30 24.98
C LEU A 87 -27.68 -5.55 24.12
N ARG A 88 -27.81 -4.22 24.01
CA ARG A 88 -26.88 -3.35 23.28
C ARG A 88 -25.50 -3.34 23.93
N ASP A 89 -25.44 -3.21 25.25
CA ASP A 89 -24.18 -3.20 26.01
C ASP A 89 -23.47 -4.56 25.93
N ALA A 90 -24.22 -5.66 25.93
CA ALA A 90 -23.68 -7.00 25.69
C ALA A 90 -23.08 -7.13 24.27
N LEU A 91 -23.76 -6.57 23.25
CA LEU A 91 -23.30 -6.53 21.86
C LEU A 91 -22.05 -5.66 21.67
N GLU A 92 -21.97 -4.50 22.33
CA GLU A 92 -20.78 -3.64 22.28
C GLU A 92 -19.58 -4.25 23.00
N LYS A 93 -19.79 -4.92 24.14
CA LYS A 93 -18.75 -5.72 24.79
C LYS A 93 -18.24 -6.83 23.87
N LEU A 94 -19.12 -7.48 23.12
CA LEU A 94 -18.75 -8.50 22.13
C LEU A 94 -17.89 -7.93 20.99
N LYS A 95 -18.23 -6.73 20.49
CA LYS A 95 -17.43 -6.04 19.47
C LYS A 95 -16.07 -5.60 19.99
N LEU A 96 -16.01 -5.12 21.24
CA LEU A 96 -14.76 -4.73 21.90
C LEU A 96 -13.85 -5.95 22.06
N MET A 97 -14.38 -7.08 22.56
CA MET A 97 -13.63 -8.33 22.68
C MET A 97 -13.15 -8.85 21.31
N GLN A 98 -13.98 -8.77 20.25
CA GLN A 98 -13.53 -9.12 18.89
C GLN A 98 -12.44 -8.19 18.34
N SER A 99 -12.40 -6.93 18.78
CA SER A 99 -11.36 -5.98 18.38
C SER A 99 -10.05 -6.20 19.16
N GLU A 100 -10.15 -6.54 20.45
CA GLU A 100 -9.01 -6.96 21.27
C GLU A 100 -8.44 -8.28 20.75
N ASP A 101 -9.28 -9.22 20.30
CA ASP A 101 -8.88 -10.47 19.65
C ASP A 101 -8.07 -10.24 18.38
N ARG A 102 -8.40 -9.24 17.55
CA ARG A 102 -7.58 -8.89 16.37
C ARG A 102 -6.20 -8.38 16.78
N THR A 103 -6.11 -7.70 17.90
CA THR A 103 -4.86 -7.12 18.42
C THR A 103 -3.98 -8.19 19.07
N ILE A 104 -4.60 -9.15 19.77
CA ILE A 104 -3.93 -10.32 20.35
C ILE A 104 -3.50 -11.32 19.26
N LEU A 105 -4.31 -11.54 18.22
CA LEU A 105 -3.94 -12.39 17.08
C LEU A 105 -2.79 -11.82 16.27
N THR A 106 -2.76 -10.50 16.05
CA THR A 106 -1.67 -9.84 15.31
C THR A 106 -0.38 -9.84 16.12
N THR A 107 -0.42 -9.56 17.42
CA THR A 107 0.76 -9.68 18.29
C THR A 107 1.27 -11.12 18.41
N LEU A 108 0.39 -12.13 18.46
CA LEU A 108 0.78 -13.54 18.45
C LEU A 108 1.34 -14.00 17.09
N GLN A 109 0.88 -13.43 15.97
CA GLN A 109 1.43 -13.68 14.64
C GLN A 109 2.84 -13.08 14.48
N GLU A 110 3.06 -11.89 15.05
CA GLU A 110 4.37 -11.22 15.05
C GLU A 110 5.38 -11.90 15.99
N ASP A 111 4.94 -12.38 17.16
CA ASP A 111 5.80 -13.14 18.08
C ASP A 111 6.09 -14.57 17.59
N GLY A 112 5.14 -15.19 16.88
CA GLY A 112 5.31 -16.50 16.23
C GLY A 112 6.36 -16.49 15.11
N ALA A 113 6.45 -15.38 14.36
CA ALA A 113 7.46 -15.20 13.32
C ALA A 113 8.89 -14.96 13.88
N ARG A 114 9.04 -14.67 15.18
CA ARG A 114 10.32 -14.29 15.80
C ARG A 114 11.03 -15.40 16.60
N LYS A 115 10.40 -16.55 16.86
CA LYS A 115 10.99 -17.59 17.73
C LYS A 115 10.93 -18.99 17.13
N ASN A 116 12.09 -19.51 16.74
CA ASN A 116 12.28 -20.93 16.49
C ASN A 116 12.25 -21.73 17.81
N ARG A 117 11.16 -22.53 17.97
CA ARG A 117 10.92 -23.69 18.87
C ARG A 117 11.28 -23.59 20.37
N THR A 118 10.29 -23.88 21.24
CA THR A 118 10.23 -25.14 22.01
C THR A 118 8.77 -25.57 22.27
N SER A 119 8.46 -26.87 22.19
CA SER A 119 7.09 -27.41 22.26
C SER A 119 6.45 -27.39 23.68
N LYS A 120 6.96 -26.54 24.59
CA LYS A 120 6.50 -26.44 25.98
C LYS A 120 5.55 -25.25 26.24
N GLU A 121 5.30 -24.41 25.24
CA GLU A 121 4.46 -23.20 25.34
C GLU A 121 3.09 -23.30 24.63
N SER A 122 2.65 -24.49 24.19
CA SER A 122 1.30 -24.68 23.59
C SER A 122 0.17 -24.84 24.60
N ALA A 123 0.47 -25.22 25.85
CA ALA A 123 -0.53 -25.42 26.92
C ALA A 123 -1.29 -24.14 27.35
N PRO A 124 -0.69 -22.92 27.38
CA PRO A 124 -1.42 -21.69 27.67
C PRO A 124 -2.43 -21.33 26.58
N LEU A 125 -2.11 -21.57 25.30
CA LEU A 125 -2.96 -21.23 24.18
C LEU A 125 -4.21 -22.12 24.12
N GLU A 126 -4.04 -23.42 24.37
CA GLU A 126 -5.14 -24.39 24.42
C GLU A 126 -6.09 -24.11 25.61
N LYS A 127 -5.53 -23.62 26.73
CA LYS A 127 -6.31 -23.14 27.88
C LYS A 127 -7.12 -21.89 27.55
N THR A 128 -6.53 -20.88 26.90
CA THR A 128 -7.23 -19.66 26.49
C THR A 128 -8.37 -19.96 25.50
N VAL A 129 -8.16 -20.86 24.54
CA VAL A 129 -9.22 -21.29 23.60
C VAL A 129 -10.33 -22.07 24.32
N SER A 130 -9.98 -22.88 25.33
CA SER A 130 -10.96 -23.59 26.17
C SER A 130 -11.81 -22.63 27.01
N ASP A 131 -11.17 -21.61 27.60
CA ASP A 131 -11.84 -20.58 28.40
C ASP A 131 -12.76 -19.70 27.52
N MET A 132 -12.34 -19.36 26.29
CA MET A 132 -13.20 -18.68 25.31
C MET A 132 -14.41 -19.52 24.91
N ARG A 133 -14.24 -20.83 24.69
CA ARG A 133 -15.37 -21.73 24.38
C ARG A 133 -16.38 -21.79 25.52
N ARG A 134 -15.92 -21.69 26.78
CA ARG A 134 -16.79 -21.59 27.96
C ARG A 134 -17.56 -20.28 28.00
N VAL A 135 -16.90 -19.14 27.71
CA VAL A 135 -17.56 -17.82 27.67
C VAL A 135 -18.64 -17.78 26.58
N VAL A 136 -18.34 -18.25 25.38
CA VAL A 136 -19.33 -18.32 24.28
C VAL A 136 -20.51 -19.22 24.66
N SER A 137 -20.26 -20.37 25.30
CA SER A 137 -21.34 -21.25 25.75
C SER A 137 -22.21 -20.65 26.85
N ALA A 138 -21.62 -19.84 27.75
CA ALA A 138 -22.35 -19.13 28.80
C ALA A 138 -23.23 -18.01 28.21
N MET A 139 -22.70 -17.26 27.25
CA MET A 139 -23.46 -16.21 26.54
C MET A 139 -24.61 -16.80 25.71
N GLN A 140 -24.41 -17.97 25.09
CA GLN A 140 -25.49 -18.69 24.41
C GLN A 140 -26.59 -19.10 25.41
N GLY A 141 -26.23 -19.46 26.64
CA GLY A 141 -27.16 -19.72 27.74
C GLY A 141 -28.00 -18.48 28.08
N GLU A 142 -27.36 -17.32 28.30
CA GLU A 142 -28.06 -16.08 28.63
C GLU A 142 -29.00 -15.61 27.49
N ILE A 143 -28.59 -15.77 26.23
CA ILE A 143 -29.44 -15.47 25.07
C ILE A 143 -30.66 -16.40 25.04
N ASN A 144 -30.48 -17.70 25.33
CA ASN A 144 -31.58 -18.66 25.38
C ASN A 144 -32.53 -18.39 26.55
N ASP A 145 -32.01 -17.96 27.71
CA ASP A 145 -32.82 -17.56 28.86
C ASP A 145 -33.67 -16.32 28.54
N VAL A 146 -33.09 -15.31 27.88
CA VAL A 146 -33.83 -14.12 27.41
C VAL A 146 -34.91 -14.50 26.40
N ILE A 147 -34.62 -15.40 25.46
CA ILE A 147 -35.62 -15.91 24.50
C ILE A 147 -36.74 -16.66 25.23
N GLN A 148 -36.41 -17.46 26.25
CA GLN A 148 -37.38 -18.21 27.04
C GLN A 148 -38.24 -17.28 27.91
N GLU A 149 -37.66 -16.21 28.46
CA GLU A 149 -38.36 -15.17 29.20
C GLU A 149 -39.30 -14.38 28.29
N CYS A 150 -38.88 -14.06 27.06
CA CYS A 150 -39.74 -13.46 26.03
C CYS A 150 -40.90 -14.39 25.62
N ASN A 151 -40.66 -15.70 25.53
CA ASN A 151 -41.71 -16.69 25.24
C ASN A 151 -42.69 -16.85 26.41
N ASN A 152 -42.22 -16.74 27.66
CA ASN A 152 -43.07 -16.78 28.85
C ASN A 152 -43.93 -15.50 28.97
N LEU A 153 -43.36 -14.33 28.65
CA LEU A 153 -44.06 -13.04 28.57
C LEU A 153 -45.11 -12.99 27.45
N GLY A 154 -44.93 -13.78 26.38
CA GLY A 154 -45.87 -13.92 25.27
C GLY A 154 -47.24 -14.54 25.61
N THR A 155 -47.49 -14.91 26.88
CA THR A 155 -48.81 -15.34 27.36
C THR A 155 -49.71 -14.19 27.83
N LEU A 156 -49.18 -12.97 27.96
CA LEU A 156 -49.97 -11.78 28.25
C LEU A 156 -50.17 -10.93 26.98
N HIS A 157 -51.43 -10.74 26.64
CA HIS A 157 -51.96 -10.11 25.42
C HIS A 157 -51.19 -8.87 24.92
N THR A 158 -50.59 -8.96 23.73
CA THR A 158 -50.64 -7.97 22.63
C THR A 158 -49.92 -8.53 21.39
N ASP A 159 -50.30 -8.02 20.21
CA ASP A 159 -49.92 -8.53 18.88
C ASP A 159 -48.42 -8.34 18.58
N LEU A 160 -47.60 -9.31 19.03
CA LEU A 160 -46.15 -9.38 18.83
C LEU A 160 -45.73 -9.93 17.44
N SER A 161 -46.67 -9.97 16.48
CA SER A 161 -46.39 -10.43 15.11
C SER A 161 -45.21 -9.71 14.43
N PRO A 162 -44.97 -8.39 14.59
CA PRO A 162 -43.84 -7.72 13.95
C PRO A 162 -42.49 -8.10 14.59
N LEU A 163 -42.48 -8.32 15.90
CA LEU A 163 -41.29 -8.72 16.63
C LEU A 163 -40.90 -10.16 16.27
N ARG A 164 -41.87 -11.05 16.12
CA ARG A 164 -41.66 -12.44 15.67
C ARG A 164 -41.07 -12.51 14.26
N GLU A 165 -41.49 -11.61 13.37
CA GLU A 165 -40.99 -11.52 12.01
C GLU A 165 -39.55 -10.99 11.97
N GLN A 166 -39.21 -9.99 12.80
CA GLN A 166 -37.82 -9.52 12.97
C GLN A 166 -36.92 -10.58 13.62
N LEU A 167 -37.43 -11.35 14.58
CA LEU A 167 -36.69 -12.43 15.22
C LEU A 167 -36.43 -13.59 14.25
N GLN A 168 -37.39 -13.91 13.37
CA GLN A 168 -37.19 -14.86 12.27
C GLN A 168 -36.17 -14.37 11.23
N GLU A 169 -36.13 -13.07 10.93
CA GLU A 169 -35.12 -12.51 10.02
C GLU A 169 -33.72 -12.47 10.65
N LEU A 170 -33.64 -12.18 11.95
CA LEU A 170 -32.41 -12.32 12.74
C LEU A 170 -31.94 -13.78 12.81
N GLN A 171 -32.86 -14.74 12.91
CA GLN A 171 -32.54 -16.17 12.93
C GLN A 171 -32.08 -16.64 11.54
N ARG A 172 -32.71 -16.18 10.45
CA ARG A 172 -32.23 -16.44 9.07
C ARG A 172 -30.87 -15.82 8.79
N THR A 173 -30.57 -14.65 9.35
CA THR A 173 -29.25 -14.02 9.24
C THR A 173 -28.21 -14.70 10.12
N SER A 174 -28.60 -15.26 11.27
CA SER A 174 -27.79 -16.15 12.10
C SER A 174 -27.44 -17.46 11.37
N ASP A 175 -28.42 -18.11 10.74
CA ASP A 175 -28.19 -19.35 9.96
C ASP A 175 -27.30 -19.08 8.73
N ARG A 176 -27.45 -17.91 8.09
CA ARG A 176 -26.52 -17.45 7.05
C ARG A 176 -25.12 -17.15 7.60
N SER A 177 -25.04 -16.61 8.81
CA SER A 177 -23.78 -16.38 9.51
C SER A 177 -23.10 -17.70 9.88
N GLU A 178 -23.86 -18.75 10.19
CA GLU A 178 -23.34 -20.09 10.48
C GLU A 178 -22.76 -20.73 9.20
N LEU A 179 -23.45 -20.60 8.06
CA LEU A 179 -22.94 -21.06 6.75
C LEU A 179 -21.67 -20.29 6.32
N VAL A 180 -21.62 -18.98 6.57
CA VAL A 180 -20.42 -18.16 6.31
C VAL A 180 -19.31 -18.55 7.27
N SER A 181 -19.62 -18.83 8.54
CA SER A 181 -18.66 -19.32 9.53
C SER A 181 -18.05 -20.66 9.12
N GLU A 182 -18.87 -21.63 8.68
CA GLU A 182 -18.38 -22.91 8.15
C GLU A 182 -17.48 -22.72 6.93
N THR A 183 -17.87 -21.85 5.99
CA THR A 183 -17.08 -21.57 4.78
C THR A 183 -15.74 -20.91 5.13
N VAL A 184 -15.74 -19.98 6.09
CA VAL A 184 -14.53 -19.32 6.61
C VAL A 184 -13.65 -20.33 7.34
N LEU A 185 -14.24 -21.27 8.08
CA LEU A 185 -13.50 -22.33 8.79
C LEU A 185 -12.86 -23.31 7.80
N GLU A 186 -13.56 -23.69 6.71
CA GLU A 186 -13.00 -24.50 5.63
C GLU A 186 -11.85 -23.76 4.91
N LEU A 187 -12.02 -22.47 4.62
CA LEU A 187 -10.96 -21.64 4.03
C LEU A 187 -9.75 -21.51 4.96
N ARG A 188 -9.98 -21.35 6.28
CA ARG A 188 -8.92 -21.29 7.28
C ARG A 188 -8.16 -22.61 7.37
N GLN A 189 -8.87 -23.75 7.34
CA GLN A 189 -8.26 -25.08 7.31
C GLN A 189 -7.39 -25.25 6.06
N ARG A 190 -7.88 -24.88 4.87
CA ARG A 190 -7.09 -24.95 3.63
C ARG A 190 -5.86 -24.04 3.65
N LEU A 191 -5.96 -22.88 4.29
CA LEU A 191 -4.81 -21.98 4.46
C LEU A 191 -3.78 -22.59 5.41
N GLN A 192 -4.20 -23.23 6.52
CA GLN A 192 -3.30 -23.96 7.41
C GLN A 192 -2.60 -25.12 6.69
N ASP A 193 -3.32 -25.90 5.89
CA ASP A 193 -2.73 -27.00 5.12
C ASP A 193 -1.67 -26.51 4.11
N ILE A 194 -1.88 -25.33 3.49
CA ILE A 194 -0.91 -24.72 2.58
C ILE A 194 0.32 -24.20 3.33
N ASP A 195 0.12 -23.63 4.52
CA ASP A 195 1.19 -23.11 5.37
C ASP A 195 2.09 -24.25 5.86
N GLU A 196 1.52 -25.34 6.37
CA GLU A 196 2.25 -26.54 6.76
C GLU A 196 3.03 -27.16 5.58
N ALA A 197 2.45 -27.17 4.39
CA ALA A 197 3.12 -27.66 3.18
C ALA A 197 4.30 -26.76 2.76
N ASN A 198 4.19 -25.44 2.95
CA ASN A 198 5.28 -24.50 2.65
C ASN A 198 6.39 -24.59 3.69
N ASP A 199 6.06 -24.71 4.98
CA ASP A 199 7.02 -24.92 6.07
C ASP A 199 7.84 -26.19 5.86
N THR A 200 7.18 -27.26 5.41
CA THR A 200 7.87 -28.52 5.09
C THR A 200 8.87 -28.34 3.95
N ARG A 201 8.50 -27.63 2.88
CA ARG A 201 9.42 -27.31 1.76
C ARG A 201 10.56 -26.40 2.17
N PHE A 202 10.30 -25.46 3.07
CA PHE A 202 11.32 -24.56 3.57
C PHE A 202 12.35 -25.32 4.42
N GLN A 203 11.89 -26.22 5.30
CA GLN A 203 12.78 -27.09 6.08
C GLN A 203 13.59 -28.05 5.20
N GLU A 204 13.00 -28.59 4.13
CA GLU A 204 13.74 -29.39 3.14
C GLU A 204 14.84 -28.59 2.44
N PHE A 205 14.55 -27.33 2.10
CA PHE A 205 15.52 -26.43 1.46
C PHE A 205 16.63 -25.98 2.42
N GLU A 206 16.30 -25.63 3.67
CA GLU A 206 17.30 -25.35 4.72
C GLU A 206 18.20 -26.55 4.95
N GLY A 207 17.62 -27.76 5.05
CA GLY A 207 18.40 -29.00 5.18
C GLY A 207 19.33 -29.25 3.99
N TYR A 208 18.91 -28.91 2.77
CA TYR A 208 19.77 -28.99 1.58
C TYR A 208 20.93 -27.98 1.64
N LEU A 209 20.67 -26.74 2.07
CA LEU A 209 21.69 -25.72 2.21
C LEU A 209 22.71 -26.08 3.29
N ASP A 210 22.25 -26.52 4.46
CA ASP A 210 23.12 -26.95 5.57
C ASP A 210 23.98 -28.15 5.17
N HIS A 211 23.41 -29.12 4.44
CA HIS A 211 24.15 -30.25 3.92
C HIS A 211 25.25 -29.80 2.94
N ARG A 212 24.91 -28.90 2.01
CA ARG A 212 25.86 -28.42 1.00
C ARG A 212 26.95 -27.52 1.59
N GLN A 213 26.61 -26.70 2.58
CA GLN A 213 27.56 -25.90 3.34
C GLN A 213 28.51 -26.80 4.15
N SER A 214 27.98 -27.82 4.84
CA SER A 214 28.77 -28.79 5.58
C SER A 214 29.73 -29.56 4.68
N GLN A 215 29.27 -29.96 3.48
CA GLN A 215 30.11 -30.63 2.48
C GLN A 215 31.24 -29.73 2.00
N LEU A 216 30.97 -28.46 1.66
CA LEU A 216 31.99 -27.49 1.26
C LEU A 216 33.03 -27.24 2.37
N VAL A 217 32.58 -27.12 3.62
CA VAL A 217 33.47 -26.93 4.78
C VAL A 217 34.33 -28.18 4.98
N GLN A 218 33.78 -29.37 4.83
CA GLN A 218 34.52 -30.63 4.96
C GLN A 218 35.53 -30.83 3.82
N ASP A 219 35.17 -30.48 2.59
CA ASP A 219 36.07 -30.52 1.43
C ASP A 219 37.23 -29.53 1.59
N LEU A 220 36.94 -28.30 2.05
CA LEU A 220 37.95 -27.29 2.35
C LEU A 220 38.87 -27.73 3.50
N LYS A 221 38.30 -28.30 4.57
CA LYS A 221 39.08 -28.80 5.70
C LYS A 221 40.01 -29.93 5.29
N THR A 222 39.51 -30.90 4.53
CA THR A 222 40.31 -32.02 4.00
C THR A 222 41.44 -31.50 3.12
N CYS A 223 41.15 -30.54 2.23
CA CYS A 223 42.17 -29.92 1.38
C CYS A 223 43.22 -29.13 2.19
N CYS A 224 42.83 -28.51 3.30
CA CYS A 224 43.72 -27.78 4.18
C CYS A 224 44.63 -28.73 4.98
N ASP A 225 44.06 -29.80 5.53
CA ASP A 225 44.79 -30.83 6.28
C ASP A 225 45.81 -31.55 5.37
N ASP A 226 45.44 -31.85 4.11
CA ASP A 226 46.34 -32.43 3.11
C ASP A 226 47.50 -31.47 2.75
N SER A 227 47.21 -30.18 2.64
CA SER A 227 48.21 -29.14 2.37
C SER A 227 49.18 -29.00 3.55
N TRP A 228 48.66 -28.93 4.78
CA TRP A 228 49.46 -28.89 6.00
C TRP A 228 50.36 -30.12 6.16
N GLY A 229 49.84 -31.31 5.88
CA GLY A 229 50.62 -32.55 5.91
C GLY A 229 51.78 -32.54 4.89
N SER A 230 51.53 -31.98 3.71
CA SER A 230 52.56 -31.82 2.67
C SER A 230 53.62 -30.81 3.07
N ILE A 231 53.23 -29.65 3.62
CA ILE A 231 54.16 -28.62 4.12
C ILE A 231 55.00 -29.15 5.29
N ALA A 232 54.39 -29.84 6.24
CA ALA A 232 55.10 -30.40 7.39
C ALA A 232 56.14 -31.45 6.97
N HIS A 233 55.81 -32.28 5.96
CA HIS A 233 56.74 -33.24 5.40
C HIS A 233 57.95 -32.56 4.74
N ASP A 234 57.70 -31.50 3.97
CA ASP A 234 58.73 -30.75 3.26
C ASP A 234 59.65 -30.00 4.22
N LEU A 235 59.09 -29.38 5.27
CA LEU A 235 59.88 -28.76 6.34
C LEU A 235 60.76 -29.80 7.06
N ALA A 236 60.26 -31.02 7.26
CA ALA A 236 61.04 -32.08 7.88
C ALA A 236 62.19 -32.60 6.98
N LEU A 237 61.99 -32.64 5.66
CA LEU A 237 63.04 -32.98 4.68
C LEU A 237 64.11 -31.89 4.61
N LEU A 238 63.69 -30.62 4.59
CA LEU A 238 64.60 -29.47 4.60
C LEU A 238 65.43 -29.42 5.90
N ALA A 239 64.80 -29.66 7.05
CA ALA A 239 65.50 -29.67 8.34
C ALA A 239 66.56 -30.78 8.45
N ARG A 240 66.42 -31.90 7.72
CA ARG A 240 67.41 -32.99 7.67
C ARG A 240 68.51 -32.76 6.62
N GLY A 241 68.36 -31.77 5.73
CA GLY A 241 69.26 -31.57 4.60
C GLY A 241 69.11 -32.61 3.48
N ASP A 242 68.01 -33.38 3.49
CA ASP A 242 67.75 -34.44 2.51
C ASP A 242 67.15 -33.92 1.20
N ALA A 243 66.58 -32.71 1.22
CA ALA A 243 66.05 -32.05 0.02
C ALA A 243 67.21 -31.43 -0.80
N ARG A 244 67.59 -32.10 -1.90
CA ARG A 244 68.66 -31.64 -2.82
C ARG A 244 68.17 -30.72 -3.93
N ASP A 245 66.87 -30.77 -4.23
CA ASP A 245 66.21 -29.99 -5.25
C ASP A 245 64.74 -29.68 -4.86
N GLU A 246 64.14 -28.69 -5.51
CA GLU A 246 62.75 -28.28 -5.30
C GLU A 246 61.75 -29.38 -5.70
N HIS A 247 62.15 -30.26 -6.63
CA HIS A 247 61.36 -31.41 -7.06
C HIS A 247 61.22 -32.50 -6.00
N ALA A 248 62.12 -32.57 -5.01
CA ALA A 248 61.98 -33.45 -3.86
C ALA A 248 60.89 -33.00 -2.86
N LEU A 249 60.38 -31.77 -2.99
CA LEU A 249 59.32 -31.25 -2.12
C LEU A 249 57.95 -31.71 -2.62
N LYS A 250 57.19 -32.31 -1.70
CA LYS A 250 55.85 -32.88 -1.94
C LYS A 250 54.82 -31.79 -2.27
N THR A 251 55.01 -30.58 -1.76
CA THR A 251 54.22 -29.39 -2.13
C THR A 251 54.35 -29.04 -3.62
N SER A 252 55.50 -29.30 -4.26
CA SER A 252 55.65 -29.08 -5.71
C SER A 252 54.78 -30.05 -6.52
N THR A 253 54.73 -31.32 -6.10
CA THR A 253 53.85 -32.33 -6.72
C THR A 253 52.37 -32.09 -6.44
N TRP A 254 52.03 -31.62 -5.23
CA TRP A 254 50.65 -31.28 -4.87
C TRP A 254 50.08 -30.15 -5.75
N HIS A 255 50.91 -29.14 -6.05
CA HIS A 255 50.54 -28.06 -6.95
C HIS A 255 50.37 -28.56 -8.40
N SER A 256 51.16 -29.55 -8.84
CA SER A 256 51.06 -30.11 -10.19
C SER A 256 49.84 -31.01 -10.36
N ASP A 257 49.51 -31.86 -9.37
CA ASP A 257 48.41 -32.83 -9.47
C ASP A 257 47.02 -32.19 -9.36
N LYS A 258 46.85 -31.15 -8.52
CA LYS A 258 45.57 -30.42 -8.42
C LYS A 258 45.32 -29.51 -9.62
N VAL A 259 46.37 -29.01 -10.26
CA VAL A 259 46.26 -28.19 -11.49
C VAL A 259 46.02 -29.06 -12.73
N HIS A 260 46.47 -30.33 -12.74
CA HIS A 260 46.29 -31.24 -13.89
C HIS A 260 45.13 -32.24 -13.74
N GLY A 261 44.61 -32.47 -12.53
CA GLY A 261 43.45 -33.34 -12.28
C GLY A 261 42.09 -32.72 -12.66
N ALA A 262 42.02 -31.40 -12.78
CA ALA A 262 40.92 -30.74 -13.49
C ALA A 262 41.14 -30.97 -14.99
N ARG A 263 40.61 -32.09 -15.48
CA ARG A 263 40.69 -32.56 -16.87
C ARG A 263 40.11 -31.50 -17.83
N GLU A 264 40.93 -30.55 -18.22
CA GLU A 264 40.63 -29.54 -19.22
C GLU A 264 41.08 -30.09 -20.60
N PRO A 265 40.18 -30.11 -21.61
CA PRO A 265 40.55 -30.47 -22.97
C PRO A 265 41.59 -29.50 -23.50
N GLN A 266 42.69 -30.07 -24.02
CA GLN A 266 43.86 -29.43 -24.60
C GLN A 266 43.55 -28.23 -25.51
N SER A 267 44.20 -27.09 -25.27
CA SER A 267 45.13 -26.45 -26.21
C SER A 267 45.41 -24.97 -25.88
N ALA A 268 46.70 -24.64 -25.92
CA ALA A 268 47.32 -23.32 -26.12
C ALA A 268 47.42 -22.35 -24.93
N ALA A 269 48.56 -22.48 -24.25
CA ALA A 269 49.45 -21.43 -23.76
C ALA A 269 48.89 -20.01 -23.66
N ASP A 270 48.70 -19.51 -22.43
CA ASP A 270 48.92 -18.09 -22.14
C ASP A 270 49.19 -17.84 -20.66
N SER A 271 50.01 -16.82 -20.43
CA SER A 271 50.70 -16.43 -19.20
C SER A 271 49.85 -16.42 -17.92
N HIS A 272 50.44 -16.93 -16.84
CA HIS A 272 50.05 -16.75 -15.44
C HIS A 272 50.08 -15.26 -15.05
N SER A 273 49.04 -14.51 -15.41
CA SER A 273 48.68 -13.25 -14.75
C SER A 273 47.87 -13.61 -13.51
N GLU A 274 48.33 -13.15 -12.35
CA GLU A 274 47.61 -13.15 -11.08
C GLU A 274 46.19 -12.60 -11.30
N LYS A 275 45.22 -13.51 -11.50
CA LYS A 275 43.81 -13.16 -11.67
C LYS A 275 43.31 -12.76 -10.29
N ILE A 276 43.51 -11.49 -9.94
CA ILE A 276 42.69 -10.82 -8.94
C ILE A 276 41.24 -11.13 -9.35
N ILE A 277 40.55 -11.93 -8.53
CA ILE A 277 39.14 -12.22 -8.69
C ILE A 277 38.42 -10.92 -8.36
N THR A 278 38.45 -9.96 -9.28
CA THR A 278 37.52 -8.84 -9.25
C THR A 278 36.17 -9.48 -9.47
N PHE A 279 35.39 -9.60 -8.39
CA PHE A 279 33.96 -9.88 -8.46
C PHE A 279 33.33 -8.75 -9.28
N GLU A 280 33.30 -8.93 -10.59
CA GLU A 280 32.52 -8.10 -11.49
C GLU A 280 31.06 -8.46 -11.24
N VAL A 281 30.46 -7.79 -10.26
CA VAL A 281 29.00 -7.84 -10.08
C VAL A 281 28.41 -7.29 -11.38
N PRO A 282 27.75 -8.14 -12.20
CA PRO A 282 27.25 -7.69 -13.48
C PRO A 282 26.14 -6.67 -13.23
N CYS A 283 26.34 -5.44 -13.70
CA CYS A 283 25.29 -4.43 -13.68
C CYS A 283 24.22 -4.85 -14.69
N THR A 284 23.16 -5.49 -14.22
CA THR A 284 22.03 -5.89 -15.04
C THR A 284 20.75 -5.30 -14.50
N TYR A 285 19.80 -5.02 -15.40
CA TYR A 285 18.45 -4.62 -15.04
C TYR A 285 17.52 -5.81 -15.25
N GLU A 286 16.98 -6.36 -14.16
CA GLU A 286 15.95 -7.38 -14.22
C GLU A 286 14.60 -6.72 -14.49
N LEU A 287 13.87 -7.19 -15.50
CA LEU A 287 12.53 -6.68 -15.76
C LEU A 287 11.63 -6.97 -14.55
N LYS A 288 11.00 -5.91 -14.04
CA LYS A 288 10.15 -5.97 -12.87
C LYS A 288 8.77 -6.52 -13.20
N HIS A 289 8.08 -6.98 -12.16
CA HIS A 289 6.70 -7.45 -12.22
C HIS A 289 5.69 -6.29 -12.16
N ASN A 290 5.83 -5.34 -13.06
CA ASN A 290 4.94 -4.19 -13.17
C ASN A 290 4.42 -4.01 -14.61
N VAL A 291 3.33 -3.24 -14.76
CA VAL A 291 2.68 -3.03 -16.07
C VAL A 291 3.59 -2.24 -17.03
N TRP A 292 4.45 -1.36 -16.51
CA TRP A 292 5.37 -0.53 -17.30
C TRP A 292 6.44 -1.36 -18.02
N ASP A 293 7.12 -2.26 -17.31
CA ASP A 293 8.12 -3.15 -17.89
C ASP A 293 7.48 -4.18 -18.83
N ALA A 294 6.31 -4.71 -18.45
CA ALA A 294 5.55 -5.67 -19.26
C ALA A 294 5.10 -5.06 -20.60
N SER A 295 4.81 -3.76 -20.63
CA SER A 295 4.35 -3.07 -21.83
C SER A 295 5.45 -2.86 -22.88
N LEU A 296 6.71 -3.19 -22.57
CA LEU A 296 7.77 -3.41 -23.57
C LEU A 296 7.41 -4.54 -24.55
N MET A 297 6.58 -5.51 -24.12
CA MET A 297 6.14 -6.65 -24.93
C MET A 297 4.93 -6.36 -25.81
N VAL A 298 4.38 -5.13 -25.76
CA VAL A 298 3.28 -4.71 -26.63
C VAL A 298 3.72 -4.81 -28.10
N CYS A 299 2.80 -5.29 -28.94
CA CYS A 299 3.04 -5.57 -30.37
C CYS A 299 4.13 -6.63 -30.61
N PHE A 300 4.37 -7.55 -29.68
CA PHE A 300 5.21 -8.72 -29.95
C PHE A 300 4.40 -9.81 -30.63
N SER A 301 4.78 -10.13 -31.87
CA SER A 301 4.01 -11.03 -32.75
C SER A 301 3.88 -12.45 -32.20
N CYS A 302 4.83 -12.91 -31.37
CA CYS A 302 4.80 -14.26 -30.80
C CYS A 302 3.79 -14.46 -29.66
N LEU A 303 3.29 -13.39 -29.03
CA LEU A 303 2.34 -13.49 -27.91
C LEU A 303 0.89 -13.76 -28.36
N GLY A 304 0.62 -13.71 -29.67
CA GLY A 304 -0.74 -13.77 -30.23
C GLY A 304 -1.50 -12.45 -30.04
N TRP A 305 -2.57 -12.27 -30.81
CA TRP A 305 -3.33 -11.01 -30.81
C TRP A 305 -4.02 -10.75 -29.47
N GLY A 306 -4.65 -11.78 -28.86
CA GLY A 306 -5.36 -11.64 -27.59
C GLY A 306 -4.49 -11.16 -26.43
N ALA A 307 -3.26 -11.67 -26.31
CA ALA A 307 -2.34 -11.22 -25.26
C ALA A 307 -1.88 -9.77 -25.47
N ASN A 308 -1.69 -9.35 -26.73
CA ASN A 308 -1.37 -7.96 -27.06
C ASN A 308 -2.54 -7.01 -26.72
N VAL A 309 -3.78 -7.40 -27.00
CA VAL A 309 -4.98 -6.64 -26.62
C VAL A 309 -5.09 -6.52 -25.09
N MET A 310 -4.91 -7.62 -24.36
CA MET A 310 -4.92 -7.61 -22.89
C MET A 310 -3.81 -6.74 -22.29
N LEU A 311 -2.59 -6.76 -22.86
CA LEU A 311 -1.50 -5.88 -22.44
C LEU A 311 -1.84 -4.41 -22.65
N PHE A 312 -2.45 -4.07 -23.79
CA PHE A 312 -2.87 -2.69 -24.07
C PHE A 312 -3.97 -2.24 -23.11
N ILE A 313 -4.96 -3.09 -22.83
CA ILE A 313 -6.02 -2.82 -21.83
C ILE A 313 -5.40 -2.63 -20.45
N ALA A 314 -4.47 -3.50 -20.03
CA ALA A 314 -3.81 -3.39 -18.73
C ALA A 314 -3.04 -2.07 -18.59
N LEU A 315 -2.30 -1.66 -19.63
CA LEU A 315 -1.59 -0.38 -19.66
C LEU A 315 -2.56 0.81 -19.61
N ALA A 316 -3.65 0.77 -20.38
CA ALA A 316 -4.65 1.82 -20.39
C ALA A 316 -5.36 1.96 -19.03
N LEU A 317 -5.78 0.84 -18.43
CA LEU A 317 -6.38 0.82 -17.09
C LEU A 317 -5.41 1.32 -16.02
N ASN A 318 -4.17 0.85 -16.04
CA ASN A 318 -3.15 1.31 -15.09
C ASN A 318 -2.94 2.83 -15.18
N THR A 319 -2.80 3.35 -16.40
CA THR A 319 -2.62 4.78 -16.65
C THR A 319 -3.85 5.57 -16.21
N LEU A 320 -5.06 5.09 -16.50
CA LEU A 320 -6.31 5.74 -16.10
C LEU A 320 -6.46 5.79 -14.58
N ILE A 321 -6.19 4.68 -13.89
CA ILE A 321 -6.29 4.59 -12.44
C ILE A 321 -5.26 5.52 -11.79
N GLN A 322 -3.99 5.48 -12.20
CA GLN A 322 -2.97 6.38 -11.66
C GLN A 322 -3.28 7.85 -11.95
N ALA A 323 -3.78 8.18 -13.14
CA ALA A 323 -4.25 9.53 -13.46
C ALA A 323 -5.42 9.96 -12.56
N SER A 324 -6.37 9.06 -12.28
CA SER A 324 -7.48 9.35 -11.36
C SER A 324 -6.98 9.62 -9.94
N PHE A 325 -6.01 8.84 -9.43
CA PHE A 325 -5.39 9.11 -8.14
C PHE A 325 -4.62 10.42 -8.13
N CYS A 326 -3.91 10.77 -9.21
CA CYS A 326 -3.27 12.08 -9.32
C CYS A 326 -4.28 13.22 -9.21
N VAL A 327 -5.43 13.11 -9.88
CA VAL A 327 -6.51 14.12 -9.79
C VAL A 327 -7.07 14.19 -8.37
N ILE A 328 -7.40 13.04 -7.77
CA ILE A 328 -7.93 12.99 -6.40
C ILE A 328 -6.93 13.64 -5.43
N VAL A 329 -5.68 13.20 -5.43
CA VAL A 329 -4.62 13.74 -4.55
C VAL A 329 -4.36 15.22 -4.80
N ALA A 330 -4.50 15.70 -6.05
CA ALA A 330 -4.38 17.13 -6.34
C ALA A 330 -5.53 17.98 -5.77
N THR A 331 -6.72 17.39 -5.58
CA THR A 331 -7.89 18.07 -5.00
C THR A 331 -7.97 18.01 -3.47
N LEU A 332 -7.28 17.06 -2.84
CA LEU A 332 -7.34 16.88 -1.38
C LEU A 332 -6.81 18.08 -0.57
N PRO A 333 -5.67 18.72 -0.90
CA PRO A 333 -5.14 19.83 -0.12
C PRO A 333 -6.13 20.99 0.07
N GLU A 334 -6.93 21.29 -0.94
CA GLU A 334 -7.94 22.36 -0.87
C GLU A 334 -9.08 22.02 0.10
N SER A 335 -9.40 20.72 0.25
CA SER A 335 -10.44 20.26 1.16
C SER A 335 -9.99 20.04 2.60
N THR A 336 -8.68 19.92 2.84
CA THR A 336 -8.11 19.55 4.16
C THR A 336 -7.45 20.73 4.88
N ASP A 337 -7.22 21.87 4.22
CA ASP A 337 -6.64 23.05 4.87
C ASP A 337 -7.67 23.76 5.77
N ASP A 338 -7.87 23.22 6.99
CA ASP A 338 -8.76 23.78 8.02
C ASP A 338 -8.21 25.09 8.63
N TYR A 339 -7.03 25.54 8.22
CA TYR A 339 -6.34 26.71 8.78
C TYR A 339 -6.29 27.85 7.74
N THR A 340 -7.43 28.14 7.13
CA THR A 340 -7.58 29.31 6.24
C THR A 340 -7.70 30.61 7.04
N GLN A 341 -7.33 31.73 6.40
CA GLN A 341 -7.48 33.07 6.98
C GLN A 341 -8.94 33.40 7.35
N GLU A 342 -9.92 32.79 6.68
CA GLU A 342 -11.34 32.95 7.02
C GLU A 342 -11.68 32.32 8.37
N ILE A 343 -11.09 31.17 8.69
CA ILE A 343 -11.29 30.46 9.96
C ILE A 343 -10.61 31.22 11.09
N VAL A 344 -9.39 31.75 10.89
CA VAL A 344 -8.73 32.67 11.84
C VAL A 344 -9.66 33.85 12.18
N GLY A 345 -10.23 34.50 11.16
CA GLY A 345 -11.16 35.62 11.36
C GLY A 345 -12.51 35.20 11.97
N ALA A 346 -12.97 33.97 11.77
CA ALA A 346 -14.17 33.44 12.41
C ALA A 346 -13.94 33.15 13.91
N VAL A 347 -12.80 32.53 14.23
CA VAL A 347 -12.33 32.27 15.59
C VAL A 347 -12.17 33.57 16.37
N GLN A 348 -11.53 34.58 15.77
CA GLN A 348 -11.34 35.90 16.39
C GLN A 348 -12.70 36.54 16.74
N ARG A 349 -13.66 36.50 15.81
CA ARG A 349 -15.03 37.02 16.05
C ARG A 349 -15.76 36.25 17.15
N TRP A 350 -15.61 34.92 17.19
CA TRP A 350 -16.16 34.13 18.29
C TRP A 350 -15.55 34.55 19.63
N ARG A 351 -14.23 34.75 19.67
CA ARG A 351 -13.52 35.15 20.89
C ARG A 351 -13.99 36.50 21.42
N GLU A 352 -14.18 37.48 20.53
CA GLU A 352 -14.71 38.80 20.88
C GLU A 352 -16.16 38.75 21.40
N ALA A 353 -16.96 37.80 20.91
CA ALA A 353 -18.35 37.62 21.32
C ALA A 353 -18.51 36.76 22.59
N ALA A 354 -17.57 35.87 22.89
CA ALA A 354 -17.64 34.93 24.00
C ALA A 354 -17.36 35.59 25.36
N THR A 355 -18.04 35.14 26.41
CA THR A 355 -17.76 35.57 27.79
C THR A 355 -16.38 35.06 28.24
N ASN A 356 -15.79 35.67 29.27
CA ASN A 356 -14.47 35.27 29.75
C ASN A 356 -14.50 33.82 30.26
N GLU A 357 -15.56 33.42 30.98
CA GLU A 357 -15.70 32.07 31.54
C GLU A 357 -15.73 31.00 30.44
N ARG A 358 -16.40 31.30 29.32
CA ARG A 358 -16.50 30.40 28.17
C ARG A 358 -15.17 30.29 27.42
N ARG A 359 -14.41 31.39 27.34
CA ARG A 359 -13.06 31.40 26.77
C ARG A 359 -12.09 30.59 27.61
N GLU A 360 -12.07 30.84 28.92
CA GLU A 360 -11.26 30.08 29.88
C GLU A 360 -11.60 28.59 29.81
N ALA A 361 -12.88 28.22 29.79
CA ALA A 361 -13.29 26.82 29.67
C ALA A 361 -12.82 26.15 28.35
N VAL A 362 -12.79 26.85 27.22
CA VAL A 362 -12.20 26.30 25.97
C VAL A 362 -10.68 26.14 26.10
N CYS A 363 -9.99 27.13 26.68
CA CYS A 363 -8.53 27.10 26.83
C CYS A 363 -8.05 26.10 27.89
N ASP A 364 -8.90 25.78 28.87
CA ASP A 364 -8.65 24.79 29.93
C ASP A 364 -9.08 23.36 29.54
N PHE A 365 -9.51 23.15 28.30
CA PHE A 365 -10.01 21.87 27.80
C PHE A 365 -11.23 21.31 28.53
N ASP A 366 -12.20 22.16 28.88
CA ASP A 366 -13.43 21.73 29.56
C ASP A 366 -14.42 21.05 28.59
N ASP A 367 -14.46 19.72 28.64
CA ASP A 367 -15.38 18.88 27.86
C ASP A 367 -16.88 19.11 28.17
N SER A 368 -17.21 19.87 29.22
CA SER A 368 -18.61 20.19 29.55
C SER A 368 -19.26 21.17 28.57
N LEU A 369 -18.47 21.83 27.73
CA LEU A 369 -18.94 22.80 26.73
C LEU A 369 -19.58 22.14 25.49
N SER A 370 -20.87 21.82 25.60
CA SER A 370 -21.64 21.26 24.46
C SER A 370 -21.76 22.20 23.24
N SER A 371 -21.69 23.53 23.44
CA SER A 371 -21.92 24.51 22.37
C SER A 371 -20.67 24.99 21.62
N ASP A 372 -19.46 24.69 22.11
CA ASP A 372 -18.18 25.20 21.58
C ASP A 372 -17.21 24.09 21.21
N TYR A 373 -17.75 22.92 20.90
CA TYR A 373 -16.96 21.75 20.58
C TYR A 373 -16.00 21.99 19.41
N PHE A 374 -16.40 22.83 18.44
CA PHE A 374 -15.52 23.19 17.32
C PHE A 374 -14.24 23.90 17.80
N GLN A 375 -14.38 24.93 18.64
CA GLN A 375 -13.26 25.71 19.16
C GLN A 375 -12.37 24.88 20.08
N LEU A 376 -12.98 24.06 20.94
CA LEU A 376 -12.28 23.13 21.82
C LEU A 376 -11.42 22.15 21.00
N ARG A 377 -12.00 21.52 19.98
CA ARG A 377 -11.29 20.57 19.11
C ARG A 377 -10.17 21.25 18.32
N THR A 378 -10.43 22.43 17.74
CA THR A 378 -9.39 23.18 17.00
C THR A 378 -8.25 23.59 17.92
N HIS A 379 -8.53 23.98 19.17
CA HIS A 379 -7.52 24.30 20.17
C HIS A 379 -6.66 23.08 20.52
N ASP A 380 -7.31 21.93 20.81
CA ASP A 380 -6.62 20.68 21.15
C ASP A 380 -5.71 20.21 20.02
N GLU A 381 -6.22 20.25 18.79
CA GLU A 381 -5.45 19.86 17.62
C GLU A 381 -4.25 20.78 17.37
N ALA A 382 -4.46 22.11 17.45
CA ALA A 382 -3.38 23.09 17.28
C ALA A 382 -2.32 22.97 18.39
N GLN A 383 -2.73 22.83 19.65
CA GLN A 383 -1.81 22.68 20.77
C GLN A 383 -1.04 21.36 20.71
N SER A 384 -1.69 20.26 20.34
CA SER A 384 -1.05 18.97 20.12
C SER A 384 0.00 19.05 19.00
N TYR A 385 -0.34 19.71 17.89
CA TYR A 385 0.58 19.93 16.77
C TYR A 385 1.80 20.79 17.15
N LEU A 386 1.58 21.84 17.94
CA LEU A 386 2.59 22.78 18.42
C LEU A 386 3.31 22.32 19.71
N SER A 387 3.01 21.12 20.21
CA SER A 387 3.63 20.62 21.42
C SER A 387 5.16 20.52 21.25
N PRO A 388 5.96 21.02 22.21
CA PRO A 388 7.40 20.93 22.14
C PRO A 388 7.87 19.48 22.29
N LEU A 389 8.63 19.01 21.32
CA LEU A 389 9.36 17.74 21.36
C LEU A 389 10.57 17.86 22.32
N MET A 390 11.13 16.71 22.71
CA MET A 390 12.28 16.58 23.63
C MET A 390 13.25 17.77 23.62
N PHE A 391 13.52 18.32 24.81
CA PHE A 391 14.37 19.50 25.07
C PHE A 391 13.79 20.87 24.68
N GLY A 392 12.52 20.96 24.28
CA GLY A 392 11.83 22.24 24.11
C GLY A 392 12.28 23.05 22.89
N THR A 393 13.05 22.45 21.97
CA THR A 393 13.65 23.15 20.83
C THR A 393 12.91 22.94 19.52
N PHE A 394 12.20 21.82 19.37
CA PHE A 394 11.50 21.46 18.14
C PHE A 394 10.01 21.25 18.40
N LEU A 395 9.16 21.61 17.44
CA LEU A 395 7.72 21.34 17.51
C LEU A 395 7.43 19.93 16.97
N GLN A 396 6.63 19.14 17.68
CA GLN A 396 6.37 17.74 17.37
C GLN A 396 5.72 17.56 15.98
N GLY A 397 4.67 18.33 15.68
CA GLY A 397 3.92 18.24 14.42
C GLY A 397 4.77 18.48 13.16
N PRO A 398 5.45 19.64 13.03
CA PRO A 398 6.28 19.94 11.87
C PRO A 398 7.43 18.96 11.68
N VAL A 399 8.06 18.48 12.76
CA VAL A 399 9.12 17.48 12.68
C VAL A 399 8.58 16.15 12.15
N LEU A 400 7.45 15.69 12.69
CA LEU A 400 6.79 14.47 12.21
C LEU A 400 6.41 14.59 10.73
N CYS A 401 5.80 15.72 10.33
CA CYS A 401 5.44 15.99 8.94
C CYS A 401 6.68 15.95 8.02
N LEU A 402 7.80 16.55 8.41
CA LEU A 402 9.04 16.54 7.64
C LEU A 402 9.62 15.12 7.49
N VAL A 403 9.58 14.31 8.56
CA VAL A 403 10.01 12.90 8.51
C VAL A 403 9.14 12.11 7.53
N VAL A 404 7.82 12.28 7.61
CA VAL A 404 6.86 11.61 6.72
C VAL A 404 7.05 12.03 5.26
N ILE A 405 7.21 13.33 4.97
CA ILE A 405 7.52 13.84 3.62
C ILE A 405 8.85 13.28 3.11
N THR A 406 9.85 13.10 3.98
CA THR A 406 11.15 12.51 3.60
C THR A 406 10.98 11.05 3.20
N VAL A 407 10.26 10.25 4.00
CA VAL A 407 9.97 8.85 3.69
C VAL A 407 9.18 8.74 2.38
N TRP A 408 8.15 9.56 2.21
CA TRP A 408 7.37 9.65 0.98
C TRP A 408 8.23 9.99 -0.24
N SER A 409 9.10 11.00 -0.11
CA SER A 409 10.00 11.42 -1.19
C SER A 409 11.02 10.34 -1.56
N LEU A 410 11.50 9.56 -0.58
CA LEU A 410 12.38 8.41 -0.83
C LEU A 410 11.65 7.29 -1.60
N ASN A 411 10.38 7.03 -1.27
CA ASN A 411 9.56 6.07 -2.00
C ASN A 411 9.38 6.49 -3.46
N VAL A 412 9.02 7.75 -3.72
CA VAL A 412 8.90 8.25 -5.10
C VAL A 412 10.26 8.25 -5.81
N ALA A 413 11.36 8.57 -5.12
CA ALA A 413 12.71 8.51 -5.68
C ALA A 413 13.11 7.09 -6.11
N GLN A 414 12.61 6.05 -5.42
CA GLN A 414 12.76 4.66 -5.85
C GLN A 414 12.05 4.43 -7.18
N VAL A 415 10.79 4.82 -7.31
CA VAL A 415 10.03 4.70 -8.57
C VAL A 415 10.73 5.43 -9.74
N ILE A 416 11.21 6.64 -9.49
CA ILE A 416 11.98 7.41 -10.49
C ILE A 416 13.26 6.67 -10.90
N ARG A 417 14.01 6.12 -9.93
CA ARG A 417 15.24 5.35 -10.22
C ARG A 417 14.95 4.17 -11.13
N GLU A 418 13.88 3.43 -10.83
CA GLU A 418 13.50 2.23 -11.58
C GLU A 418 13.11 2.57 -13.01
N ALA A 419 12.32 3.62 -13.23
CA ALA A 419 11.96 4.09 -14.56
C ALA A 419 13.18 4.58 -15.37
N LEU A 420 14.13 5.26 -14.73
CA LEU A 420 15.38 5.69 -15.35
C LEU A 420 16.29 4.50 -15.69
N ASP A 421 16.39 3.52 -14.79
CA ASP A 421 17.19 2.32 -14.96
C ASP A 421 16.65 1.44 -16.09
N PHE A 422 15.33 1.27 -16.17
CA PHE A 422 14.63 0.65 -17.28
C PHE A 422 14.93 1.38 -18.60
N SER A 423 14.77 2.70 -18.64
CA SER A 423 15.00 3.52 -19.84
C SER A 423 16.43 3.43 -20.35
N MET A 424 17.41 3.45 -19.44
CA MET A 424 18.83 3.30 -19.76
C MET A 424 19.13 1.89 -20.27
N ALA A 425 18.60 0.85 -19.61
CA ALA A 425 18.81 -0.54 -20.02
C ALA A 425 18.25 -0.81 -21.42
N VAL A 426 17.02 -0.36 -21.71
CA VAL A 426 16.41 -0.49 -23.04
C VAL A 426 17.16 0.33 -24.09
N GLY A 427 17.59 1.55 -23.76
CA GLY A 427 18.38 2.39 -24.66
C GLY A 427 19.74 1.79 -25.02
N GLN A 428 20.39 1.08 -24.08
CA GLN A 428 21.68 0.43 -24.32
C GLN A 428 21.57 -0.86 -25.14
N GLN A 429 20.42 -1.53 -25.14
CA GLN A 429 20.14 -2.68 -26.00
C GLN A 429 19.71 -2.28 -27.43
N HIS A 430 19.69 -0.98 -27.73
CA HIS A 430 19.33 -0.49 -29.05
C HIS A 430 20.39 -0.83 -30.10
N LYS A 431 19.98 -1.45 -31.21
CA LYS A 431 20.79 -1.56 -32.43
C LYS A 431 20.05 -0.89 -33.59
N TYR A 432 20.74 0.03 -34.26
CA TYR A 432 20.15 0.87 -35.32
C TYR A 432 19.63 0.05 -36.50
N ASP A 433 20.29 -1.06 -36.86
CA ASP A 433 19.96 -1.86 -38.05
C ASP A 433 18.92 -2.97 -37.84
N SER A 434 18.41 -3.14 -36.61
CA SER A 434 17.49 -4.25 -36.31
C SER A 434 16.05 -3.87 -36.64
N THR A 435 15.43 -4.59 -37.59
CA THR A 435 14.05 -4.37 -38.03
C THR A 435 13.01 -5.10 -37.18
N ALA A 436 13.42 -6.15 -36.48
CA ALA A 436 12.53 -7.00 -35.69
C ALA A 436 13.17 -7.36 -34.35
N THR A 437 12.35 -7.45 -33.30
CA THR A 437 12.80 -7.95 -31.99
C THR A 437 13.03 -9.45 -32.06
N CYS A 438 14.29 -9.87 -31.94
CA CYS A 438 14.65 -11.28 -31.90
C CYS A 438 14.76 -11.75 -30.44
N LEU A 439 13.83 -12.62 -30.04
CA LEU A 439 13.94 -13.35 -28.79
C LEU A 439 14.74 -14.63 -29.05
N GLN A 440 15.96 -14.69 -28.53
CA GLN A 440 16.80 -15.87 -28.66
C GLN A 440 16.64 -16.76 -27.43
N LYS A 441 16.16 -17.98 -27.63
CA LYS A 441 16.08 -19.00 -26.60
C LYS A 441 17.49 -19.56 -26.35
N HIS A 442 18.13 -19.15 -25.26
CA HIS A 442 19.49 -19.58 -24.92
C HIS A 442 19.49 -20.93 -24.17
N SER A 443 18.43 -21.24 -23.42
CA SER A 443 18.22 -22.52 -22.75
C SER A 443 16.74 -22.90 -22.73
N THR A 444 16.41 -24.11 -22.26
CA THR A 444 15.01 -24.53 -22.07
C THR A 444 14.19 -23.59 -21.18
N THR A 445 14.85 -22.79 -20.33
CA THR A 445 14.20 -21.98 -19.29
C THR A 445 14.46 -20.48 -19.39
N ARG A 446 15.39 -19.98 -20.21
CA ARG A 446 15.74 -18.56 -20.28
C ARG A 446 15.64 -17.98 -21.68
N PHE A 447 15.07 -16.77 -21.76
CA PHE A 447 14.93 -16.01 -22.99
C PHE A 447 15.84 -14.78 -22.96
N THR A 448 16.60 -14.57 -24.03
CA THR A 448 17.50 -13.42 -24.17
C THR A 448 16.95 -12.45 -25.21
N LEU A 449 16.86 -11.18 -24.84
CA LEU A 449 16.46 -10.11 -25.73
C LEU A 449 17.72 -9.57 -26.41
N ARG A 450 18.01 -10.03 -27.64
CA ARG A 450 19.30 -9.72 -28.29
C ARG A 450 19.32 -8.34 -28.94
N GLU A 451 18.22 -7.93 -29.54
CA GLU A 451 18.13 -6.70 -30.32
C GLU A 451 16.76 -6.04 -30.16
N ILE A 452 16.76 -4.74 -29.86
CA ILE A 452 15.55 -3.92 -29.74
C ILE A 452 15.53 -2.87 -30.87
N PRO A 453 14.49 -2.88 -31.73
CA PRO A 453 14.34 -1.90 -32.81
C PRO A 453 14.06 -0.49 -32.24
N THR A 454 14.46 0.56 -32.97
CA THR A 454 14.34 1.98 -32.55
C THR A 454 12.93 2.37 -32.13
N ARG A 455 11.91 1.87 -32.84
CA ARG A 455 10.50 2.17 -32.54
C ARG A 455 10.09 1.71 -31.14
N ARG A 456 10.62 0.57 -30.68
CA ARG A 456 10.34 0.05 -29.33
C ARG A 456 11.10 0.78 -28.24
N VAL A 457 12.32 1.22 -28.53
CA VAL A 457 13.10 2.06 -27.61
C VAL A 457 12.38 3.39 -27.40
N LEU A 458 11.93 4.02 -28.49
CA LEU A 458 11.13 5.25 -28.40
C LEU A 458 9.84 5.03 -27.62
N TRP A 459 9.13 3.92 -27.86
CA TRP A 459 7.95 3.54 -27.09
C TRP A 459 8.25 3.39 -25.59
N ALA A 460 9.31 2.67 -25.23
CA ALA A 460 9.73 2.51 -23.84
C ALA A 460 10.09 3.85 -23.17
N TRP A 461 10.73 4.76 -23.90
CA TRP A 461 11.01 6.11 -23.38
C TRP A 461 9.75 6.95 -23.19
N ILE A 462 8.76 6.83 -24.08
CA ILE A 462 7.45 7.47 -23.89
C ILE A 462 6.77 6.92 -22.63
N LEU A 463 6.77 5.60 -22.44
CA LEU A 463 6.20 4.97 -21.25
C LEU A 463 6.90 5.44 -19.97
N ALA A 464 8.23 5.44 -19.96
CA ALA A 464 9.00 5.94 -18.82
C ALA A 464 8.74 7.43 -18.56
N ALA A 465 8.59 8.25 -19.59
CA ALA A 465 8.25 9.66 -19.43
C ALA A 465 6.86 9.86 -18.81
N VAL A 466 5.86 9.05 -19.20
CA VAL A 466 4.52 9.05 -18.59
C VAL A 466 4.60 8.63 -17.12
N GLN A 467 5.30 7.52 -16.82
CA GLN A 467 5.48 7.04 -15.45
C GLN A 467 6.18 8.07 -14.57
N LEU A 468 7.24 8.72 -15.07
CA LEU A 468 7.94 9.80 -14.37
C LEU A 468 7.02 11.01 -14.14
N CYS A 469 6.20 11.38 -15.12
CA CYS A 469 5.24 12.47 -14.98
C CYS A 469 4.24 12.21 -13.84
N VAL A 470 3.66 11.00 -13.80
CA VAL A 470 2.77 10.56 -12.71
C VAL A 470 3.49 10.61 -11.36
N ALA A 471 4.71 10.08 -11.28
CA ALA A 471 5.51 10.09 -10.06
C ALA A 471 5.79 11.52 -9.56
N PHE A 472 6.13 12.46 -10.45
CA PHE A 472 6.37 13.86 -10.08
C PHE A 472 5.10 14.58 -9.62
N ILE A 473 3.96 14.36 -10.29
CA ILE A 473 2.67 14.92 -9.88
C ILE A 473 2.31 14.42 -8.48
N LEU A 474 2.41 13.11 -8.23
CA LEU A 474 2.16 12.53 -6.91
C LEU A 474 3.16 13.01 -5.84
N LEU A 475 4.44 13.23 -6.18
CA LEU A 475 5.41 13.78 -5.24
C LEU A 475 5.00 15.15 -4.73
N ILE A 476 4.64 16.06 -5.66
CA ILE A 476 4.27 17.44 -5.35
C ILE A 476 2.95 17.46 -4.59
N TYR A 477 1.87 16.95 -5.17
CA TYR A 477 0.53 17.04 -4.55
C TYR A 477 0.39 16.14 -3.32
N GLY A 478 1.06 14.98 -3.29
CA GLY A 478 1.12 14.14 -2.09
C GLY A 478 1.81 14.83 -0.93
N SER A 479 2.90 15.58 -1.20
CA SER A 479 3.57 16.38 -0.17
C SER A 479 2.72 17.55 0.30
N LEU A 480 2.00 18.23 -0.60
CA LEU A 480 1.06 19.30 -0.24
C LEU A 480 -0.09 18.78 0.62
N TRP A 481 -0.62 17.59 0.30
CA TRP A 481 -1.67 16.96 1.09
C TRP A 481 -1.17 16.57 2.49
N LEU A 482 0.06 16.05 2.59
CA LEU A 482 0.70 15.78 3.88
C LEU A 482 0.93 17.06 4.69
N VAL A 483 1.38 18.16 4.08
CA VAL A 483 1.55 19.44 4.79
C VAL A 483 0.22 19.99 5.30
N ALA A 484 -0.88 19.80 4.56
CA ALA A 484 -2.21 20.27 4.98
C ALA A 484 -2.83 19.45 6.13
N THR A 485 -2.25 18.31 6.51
CA THR A 485 -2.77 17.45 7.57
C THR A 485 -2.14 17.79 8.92
N THR A 486 -2.95 18.23 9.88
CA THR A 486 -2.50 18.57 11.25
C THR A 486 -2.60 17.42 12.24
N GLN A 487 -3.54 16.49 12.05
CA GLN A 487 -3.63 15.31 12.91
C GLN A 487 -2.47 14.34 12.65
N MET A 488 -1.73 14.01 13.72
CA MET A 488 -0.53 13.17 13.63
C MET A 488 -0.81 11.75 13.13
N THR A 489 -1.94 11.17 13.56
CA THR A 489 -2.37 9.84 13.11
C THR A 489 -2.69 9.84 11.62
N ASP A 490 -3.38 10.88 11.15
CA ASP A 490 -3.77 11.02 9.74
C ASP A 490 -2.56 11.26 8.85
N LEU A 491 -1.53 11.99 9.32
CA LEU A 491 -0.27 12.18 8.59
C LEU A 491 0.37 10.84 8.18
N VAL A 492 0.46 9.90 9.11
CA VAL A 492 1.07 8.58 8.85
C VAL A 492 0.17 7.75 7.94
N LEU A 493 -1.14 7.75 8.18
CA LEU A 493 -2.11 7.02 7.36
C LEU A 493 -2.13 7.54 5.91
N ASN A 494 -2.11 8.85 5.72
CA ASN A 494 -2.07 9.49 4.41
C ASN A 494 -0.79 9.13 3.64
N ALA A 495 0.36 9.05 4.31
CA ALA A 495 1.61 8.63 3.69
C ALA A 495 1.62 7.17 3.27
N VAL A 496 1.04 6.28 4.09
CA VAL A 496 0.85 4.87 3.73
C VAL A 496 -0.08 4.73 2.53
N ALA A 497 -1.19 5.48 2.50
CA ALA A 497 -2.10 5.50 1.36
C ALA A 497 -1.42 5.97 0.07
N LEU A 498 -0.61 7.04 0.14
CA LEU A 498 0.20 7.51 -0.97
C LEU A 498 1.20 6.44 -1.47
N SER A 499 1.86 5.73 -0.55
CA SER A 499 2.73 4.59 -0.89
C SER A 499 1.97 3.48 -1.62
N TYR A 500 0.76 3.16 -1.18
CA TYR A 500 -0.07 2.15 -1.82
C TYR A 500 -0.43 2.53 -3.26
N ILE A 501 -0.76 3.81 -3.52
CA ILE A 501 -1.06 4.31 -4.88
C ILE A 501 0.13 4.07 -5.82
N THR A 502 1.36 4.23 -5.35
CA THR A 502 2.57 4.00 -6.19
C THR A 502 2.83 2.53 -6.53
N GLN A 503 2.22 1.58 -5.81
CA GLN A 503 2.39 0.14 -6.02
C GLN A 503 1.25 -0.49 -6.85
N ILE A 504 0.26 0.30 -7.25
CA ILE A 504 -0.93 -0.23 -7.92
C ILE A 504 -0.63 -0.90 -9.26
N ASP A 505 0.45 -0.50 -9.94
CA ASP A 505 0.90 -1.10 -11.18
C ASP A 505 1.44 -2.52 -10.99
N GLU A 506 2.01 -2.84 -9.82
CA GLU A 506 2.40 -4.22 -9.47
C GLU A 506 1.15 -5.10 -9.25
N VAL A 507 0.15 -4.55 -8.55
CA VAL A 507 -1.14 -5.22 -8.34
C VAL A 507 -1.85 -5.46 -9.68
N MET A 508 -1.89 -4.45 -10.54
CA MET A 508 -2.45 -4.54 -11.89
C MET A 508 -1.70 -5.56 -12.76
N PHE A 509 -0.38 -5.65 -12.62
CA PHE A 509 0.41 -6.67 -13.31
C PHE A 509 0.01 -8.09 -12.87
N SER A 510 -0.12 -8.31 -11.57
CA SER A 510 -0.46 -9.65 -11.05
C SER A 510 -1.86 -10.13 -11.45
N THR A 511 -2.80 -9.20 -11.59
CA THR A 511 -4.24 -9.47 -11.80
C THR A 511 -4.64 -9.50 -13.28
N VAL A 512 -4.23 -8.48 -14.06
CA VAL A 512 -4.74 -8.29 -15.44
C VAL A 512 -3.84 -8.95 -16.48
N ILE A 513 -2.53 -9.06 -16.23
CA ILE A 513 -1.59 -9.51 -17.26
C ILE A 513 -1.71 -11.02 -17.51
N PRO A 514 -1.87 -11.46 -18.78
CA PRO A 514 -1.97 -12.86 -19.12
C PRO A 514 -0.78 -13.69 -18.62
N ARG A 515 -1.05 -14.91 -18.14
CA ARG A 515 -0.02 -15.83 -17.63
C ARG A 515 1.15 -16.05 -18.60
N PRO A 516 0.98 -16.16 -19.94
CA PRO A 516 2.10 -16.30 -20.86
C PRO A 516 3.07 -15.11 -20.83
N VAL A 517 2.55 -13.89 -20.68
CA VAL A 517 3.38 -12.67 -20.59
C VAL A 517 4.10 -12.63 -19.25
N ARG A 518 3.42 -12.99 -18.15
CA ARG A 518 4.05 -13.08 -16.82
C ARG A 518 5.22 -14.06 -16.80
N VAL A 519 5.02 -15.25 -17.37
CA VAL A 519 6.09 -16.25 -17.50
C VAL A 519 7.21 -15.73 -18.41
N LEU A 520 6.89 -15.03 -19.50
CA LEU A 520 7.89 -14.45 -20.38
C LEU A 520 8.76 -13.41 -19.63
N VAL A 521 8.14 -12.47 -18.92
CA VAL A 521 8.84 -11.45 -18.12
C VAL A 521 9.70 -12.11 -17.04
N GLN A 522 9.18 -13.10 -16.32
CA GLN A 522 9.92 -13.82 -15.27
C GLN A 522 11.09 -14.67 -15.80
N LYS A 523 11.01 -15.15 -17.05
CA LYS A 523 12.05 -15.99 -17.68
C LYS A 523 13.01 -15.18 -18.56
N MET A 524 12.84 -13.86 -18.63
CA MET A 524 13.76 -13.01 -19.37
C MET A 524 15.09 -12.87 -18.63
N GLU A 525 16.18 -12.98 -19.37
CA GLU A 525 17.50 -12.66 -18.83
C GLU A 525 17.60 -11.16 -18.53
N PRO A 526 18.20 -10.77 -17.40
CA PRO A 526 18.44 -9.37 -17.07
C PRO A 526 19.13 -8.62 -18.21
N LEU A 527 18.63 -7.42 -18.52
CA LEU A 527 19.19 -6.57 -19.56
C LEU A 527 20.58 -6.09 -19.14
N LYS A 528 21.58 -6.24 -20.01
CA LYS A 528 22.94 -5.78 -19.72
C LYS A 528 22.95 -4.26 -19.63
N ARG A 529 23.47 -3.73 -18.51
CA ARG A 529 23.68 -2.31 -18.30
C ARG A 529 25.18 -2.03 -18.36
N TYR A 530 25.61 -1.07 -19.17
CA TYR A 530 27.00 -0.64 -19.21
C TYR A 530 27.38 -0.05 -17.85
N ARG A 531 28.41 -0.63 -17.24
CA ARG A 531 28.91 -0.21 -15.93
C ARG A 531 29.41 1.22 -16.04
N ARG A 532 28.64 2.17 -15.50
CA ARG A 532 29.18 3.48 -15.15
C ARG A 532 29.87 3.27 -13.80
N ASN A 533 31.18 3.47 -13.72
CA ASN A 533 32.00 3.15 -12.55
C ASN A 533 31.66 3.96 -11.28
N VAL A 534 30.59 4.74 -11.27
CA VAL A 534 30.19 5.61 -10.15
C VAL A 534 28.66 5.60 -9.97
N PRO A 535 28.15 5.45 -8.73
CA PRO A 535 26.72 5.43 -8.40
C PRO A 535 26.10 6.84 -8.43
N VAL A 536 26.36 7.61 -9.49
CA VAL A 536 25.95 9.02 -9.63
C VAL A 536 24.43 9.16 -9.52
N THR A 537 23.66 8.23 -10.09
CA THR A 537 22.19 8.27 -10.02
C THR A 537 21.67 8.22 -8.59
N GLY A 538 22.27 7.38 -7.73
CA GLY A 538 21.88 7.28 -6.33
C GLY A 538 22.17 8.57 -5.56
N MET A 539 23.36 9.14 -5.75
CA MET A 539 23.74 10.41 -5.13
C MET A 539 22.86 11.57 -5.60
N VAL A 540 22.60 11.69 -6.90
CA VAL A 540 21.76 12.75 -7.47
C VAL A 540 20.33 12.67 -6.93
N LEU A 541 19.74 11.47 -6.85
CA LEU A 541 18.40 11.30 -6.31
C LEU A 541 18.34 11.62 -4.81
N TRP A 542 19.34 11.20 -4.03
CA TRP A 542 19.37 11.51 -2.59
C TRP A 542 19.55 13.01 -2.32
N THR A 543 20.45 13.67 -3.04
CA THR A 543 20.58 15.14 -3.00
C THR A 543 19.27 15.82 -3.45
N GLY A 544 18.62 15.30 -4.48
CA GLY A 544 17.32 15.78 -4.95
C GLY A 544 16.23 15.70 -3.87
N VAL A 545 16.15 14.59 -3.13
CA VAL A 545 15.21 14.42 -2.01
C VAL A 545 15.49 15.45 -0.91
N ILE A 546 16.74 15.65 -0.52
CA ILE A 546 17.10 16.67 0.51
C ILE A 546 16.69 18.06 0.07
N VAL A 547 17.04 18.44 -1.17
CA VAL A 547 16.67 19.76 -1.72
C VAL A 547 15.16 19.92 -1.77
N PHE A 548 14.44 18.87 -2.20
CA PHE A 548 12.97 18.88 -2.23
C PHE A 548 12.36 19.05 -0.84
N CYS A 549 12.82 18.31 0.18
CA CYS A 549 12.34 18.44 1.55
C CYS A 549 12.61 19.82 2.14
N ILE A 550 13.77 20.43 1.85
CA ILE A 550 14.08 21.81 2.25
C ILE A 550 13.12 22.79 1.57
N VAL A 551 12.88 22.63 0.27
CA VAL A 551 11.97 23.50 -0.49
C VAL A 551 10.54 23.38 0.04
N ILE A 552 9.99 22.17 0.19
CA ILE A 552 8.64 21.98 0.76
C ILE A 552 8.57 22.49 2.19
N GLY A 553 9.60 22.23 3.01
CA GLY A 553 9.71 22.71 4.37
C GLY A 553 9.60 24.24 4.45
N VAL A 554 10.40 24.94 3.66
CA VAL A 554 10.47 26.41 3.70
C VAL A 554 9.24 27.07 3.09
N PHE A 555 8.78 26.60 1.93
CA PHE A 555 7.73 27.29 1.17
C PHE A 555 6.31 26.91 1.58
N TRP A 556 6.10 25.75 2.20
CA TRP A 556 4.76 25.25 2.51
C TRP A 556 4.58 24.90 3.99
N LEU A 557 5.50 24.12 4.58
CA LEU A 557 5.36 23.67 5.96
C LEU A 557 5.53 24.81 6.99
N ILE A 558 6.52 25.68 6.82
CA ILE A 558 6.72 26.82 7.73
C ILE A 558 5.51 27.76 7.71
N PRO A 559 5.01 28.22 6.54
CA PRO A 559 3.79 29.04 6.50
C PRO A 559 2.57 28.35 7.10
N HIS A 560 2.40 27.04 6.90
CA HIS A 560 1.31 26.29 7.53
C HIS A 560 1.46 26.27 9.06
N THR A 561 2.66 26.03 9.58
CA THR A 561 2.94 26.06 11.02
C THR A 561 2.63 27.43 11.63
N VAL A 562 2.97 28.52 10.93
CA VAL A 562 2.64 29.88 11.37
C VAL A 562 1.12 30.09 11.46
N ARG A 563 0.35 29.58 10.49
CA ARG A 563 -1.13 29.67 10.52
C ARG A 563 -1.75 28.87 11.67
N VAL A 564 -1.22 27.68 11.97
CA VAL A 564 -1.66 26.89 13.14
C VAL A 564 -1.38 27.64 14.44
N TRP A 565 -0.20 28.28 14.54
CA TRP A 565 0.14 29.13 15.68
C TRP A 565 -0.75 30.38 15.79
N GLU A 566 -1.06 31.05 14.68
CA GLU A 566 -2.00 32.18 14.66
C GLU A 566 -3.39 31.78 15.15
N ILE A 567 -3.87 30.56 14.82
CA ILE A 567 -5.17 30.06 15.30
C ILE A 567 -5.14 29.78 16.81
N GLU A 568 -4.07 29.18 17.32
CA GLU A 568 -3.90 28.95 18.77
C GLU A 568 -3.90 30.28 19.54
N GLN A 569 -3.15 31.28 19.05
CA GLN A 569 -3.14 32.63 19.63
C GLN A 569 -4.49 33.34 19.49
N ALA A 570 -5.18 33.17 18.35
CA ALA A 570 -6.52 33.74 18.15
C ALA A 570 -7.57 33.12 19.09
N LEU A 571 -7.40 31.86 19.54
CA LEU A 571 -8.27 31.20 20.51
C LEU A 571 -7.97 31.64 21.95
N CYS A 572 -6.71 31.59 22.36
CA CYS A 572 -6.32 31.64 23.78
C CYS A 572 -5.22 32.66 24.14
N GLY A 573 -4.62 33.35 23.16
CA GLY A 573 -3.43 34.22 23.33
C GLY A 573 -3.65 35.68 23.72
#